data_AF-A0A4Q8THY3-F1
#
_entry.id   AF-A0A4Q8THY3-F1
#
_cell.length_a   1.000
_cell.length_b   1.000
_cell.length_c   1.000
_cell.angle_alpha   90.00
_cell.angle_beta   90.00
_cell.angle_gamma   90.00
#
_symmetry.space_group_name_H-M   'P 1'
#
loop_
_entity.id
_entity.type
_entity.pdbx_description
1 polymer ?
#
loop_
_entity_poly.entity_id
_entity_poly.type
_entity_poly.pdbx_seq_one_letter_code
_entity_poly.pdbx_strand_id
1 'polypeptide(L)'
;MAKAAENQSVEAYLRSLDHQLRNVPIEARRELVEDIAEHIDEGRERGRSESEIIAALGTPQAVAAPYLEDVLRDGNSPRLRRIRRVLGIVALVTGLFSAIISRSSDSTIVNMAFGPVELQGLSINYDYSDVFAAIQLLIFLALALMVAASAVMKPTTARKYSIAAAIVMTVVVIICGTGLGMFFVPSMVTAWMLAGANNLKLSHVGRSKRSRTVQAIGGVVLLIPVLLSLAGLATGGVQGAGAYVYAALGLLCGVGFVLKFRLALWATCIIGAGVSIGSILDQGMLMAALWLAGIAYFYFGLYGLLWFEKRKLAS
;
A
#
# COMPACT_ATOMS: atom_id res chain seq x y z
N MET A 1 -5.50 26.89 -31.88
CA MET A 1 -5.58 25.42 -31.70
C MET A 1 -6.51 24.71 -32.70
N ALA A 2 -7.20 25.42 -33.60
CA ALA A 2 -8.12 24.84 -34.59
C ALA A 2 -7.46 24.15 -35.82
N LYS A 3 -6.13 24.22 -35.97
CA LYS A 3 -5.42 23.82 -37.20
C LYS A 3 -5.02 22.34 -37.29
N ALA A 4 -5.26 21.55 -36.23
CA ALA A 4 -4.86 20.14 -36.19
C ALA A 4 -5.95 19.16 -36.68
N ALA A 5 -7.20 19.60 -36.74
CA ALA A 5 -8.33 18.75 -37.14
C ALA A 5 -8.51 18.64 -38.67
N GLU A 6 -7.84 19.50 -39.45
CA GLU A 6 -8.16 19.72 -40.87
C GLU A 6 -7.74 18.58 -41.81
N ASN A 7 -6.97 17.58 -41.34
CA ASN A 7 -6.49 16.44 -42.16
C ASN A 7 -6.34 15.12 -41.37
N GLN A 8 -7.10 14.90 -40.29
CA GLN A 8 -7.07 13.62 -39.58
C GLN A 8 -8.02 12.63 -40.26
N SER A 9 -7.52 11.48 -40.71
CA SER A 9 -8.39 10.41 -41.21
C SER A 9 -9.20 9.77 -40.08
N VAL A 10 -10.36 9.20 -40.40
CA VAL A 10 -11.22 8.47 -39.44
C VAL A 10 -10.42 7.40 -38.68
N GLU A 11 -9.58 6.64 -39.37
CA GLU A 11 -8.75 5.61 -38.75
C GLU A 11 -7.71 6.19 -37.77
N ALA A 12 -7.15 7.36 -38.08
CA ALA A 12 -6.24 8.05 -37.18
C ALA A 12 -7.00 8.63 -35.97
N TYR A 13 -8.25 9.06 -36.16
CA TYR A 13 -9.14 9.49 -35.08
C TYR A 13 -9.46 8.34 -34.12
N LEU A 14 -9.95 7.21 -34.63
CA LEU A 14 -10.30 6.03 -33.82
C LEU A 14 -9.07 5.44 -33.11
N ARG A 15 -7.91 5.39 -33.77
CA ARG A 15 -6.65 4.99 -33.10
C ARG A 15 -6.27 5.94 -31.98
N SER A 16 -6.42 7.25 -32.18
CA SER A 16 -6.16 8.23 -31.13
C SER A 16 -7.15 8.07 -29.97
N LEU A 17 -8.43 7.82 -30.25
CA LEU A 17 -9.46 7.61 -29.25
C LEU A 17 -9.18 6.35 -28.41
N ASP A 18 -8.90 5.21 -29.06
CA ASP A 18 -8.51 3.96 -28.39
C ASP A 18 -7.26 4.16 -27.51
N HIS A 19 -6.27 4.92 -27.99
CA HIS A 19 -5.10 5.25 -27.19
C HIS A 19 -5.42 6.07 -25.93
N GLN A 20 -6.34 7.04 -26.02
CA GLN A 20 -6.79 7.81 -24.85
C GLN A 20 -7.56 6.92 -23.86
N LEU A 21 -8.34 5.97 -24.37
CA LEU A 21 -9.16 5.04 -23.59
C LEU A 21 -8.38 3.84 -23.06
N ARG A 22 -7.06 3.73 -23.26
CA ARG A 22 -6.24 2.58 -22.80
C ARG A 22 -6.37 2.23 -21.31
N ASN A 23 -6.82 3.17 -20.50
CA ASN A 23 -7.01 3.02 -19.05
C ASN A 23 -8.46 2.64 -18.65
N VAL A 24 -9.38 2.60 -19.61
CA VAL A 24 -10.77 2.13 -19.47
C VAL A 24 -10.79 0.59 -19.61
N PRO A 25 -11.69 -0.14 -18.91
CA PRO A 25 -11.89 -1.58 -19.12
C PRO A 25 -12.03 -1.94 -20.61
N ILE A 26 -11.48 -3.08 -21.01
CA ILE A 26 -11.34 -3.42 -22.43
C ILE A 26 -12.69 -3.59 -23.13
N GLU A 27 -13.68 -4.12 -22.42
CA GLU A 27 -15.04 -4.31 -22.90
C GLU A 27 -15.71 -2.95 -23.16
N ALA A 28 -15.69 -2.05 -22.17
CA ALA A 28 -16.26 -0.70 -22.30
C ALA A 28 -15.51 0.17 -23.31
N ARG A 29 -14.19 -0.01 -23.44
CA ARG A 29 -13.40 0.67 -24.48
C ARG A 29 -13.84 0.19 -25.87
N ARG A 30 -14.01 -1.12 -26.05
CA ARG A 30 -14.40 -1.71 -27.32
C ARG A 30 -15.80 -1.25 -27.73
N GLU A 31 -16.76 -1.33 -26.81
CA GLU A 31 -18.13 -0.84 -27.00
C GLU A 31 -18.13 0.63 -27.43
N LEU A 32 -17.41 1.50 -26.73
CA LEU A 32 -17.32 2.92 -27.08
C LEU A 32 -16.67 3.18 -28.45
N VAL A 33 -15.61 2.45 -28.78
CA VAL A 33 -14.95 2.60 -30.09
C VAL A 33 -15.86 2.09 -31.21
N GLU A 34 -16.61 1.01 -30.97
CA GLU A 34 -17.61 0.47 -31.90
C GLU A 34 -18.77 1.47 -32.09
N ASP A 35 -19.34 2.03 -31.02
CA ASP A 35 -20.41 3.04 -31.09
C ASP A 35 -19.99 4.29 -31.91
N ILE A 36 -18.76 4.76 -31.69
CA ILE A 36 -18.24 5.92 -32.43
C ILE A 36 -17.95 5.57 -33.89
N ALA A 37 -17.49 4.35 -34.17
CA ALA A 37 -17.32 3.88 -35.54
C ALA A 37 -18.68 3.80 -36.27
N GLU A 38 -19.71 3.29 -35.61
CA GLU A 38 -21.08 3.24 -36.16
C GLU A 38 -21.62 4.64 -36.44
N HIS A 39 -21.42 5.61 -35.54
CA HIS A 39 -21.84 6.99 -35.78
C HIS A 39 -21.11 7.64 -36.98
N ILE A 40 -19.86 7.26 -37.22
CA ILE A 40 -19.09 7.73 -38.39
C ILE A 40 -19.65 7.11 -39.67
N ASP A 41 -19.97 5.81 -39.66
CA ASP A 41 -20.55 5.13 -40.80
C ASP A 41 -21.95 5.69 -41.15
N GLU A 42 -22.79 5.98 -40.15
CA GLU A 42 -24.05 6.72 -40.37
C GLU A 42 -23.83 8.10 -41.02
N GLY A 43 -22.77 8.80 -40.60
CA GLY A 43 -22.41 10.10 -41.18
C GLY A 43 -22.04 9.99 -42.66
N ARG A 44 -21.32 8.93 -43.03
CA ARG A 44 -20.95 8.62 -44.42
C ARG A 44 -22.17 8.27 -45.26
N GLU A 45 -23.09 7.47 -44.74
CA GLU A 45 -24.34 7.12 -45.43
C GLU A 45 -25.21 8.35 -45.71
N ARG A 46 -25.16 9.36 -44.82
CA ARG A 46 -25.83 10.66 -45.00
C ARG A 46 -25.07 11.63 -45.92
N GLY A 47 -23.99 11.18 -46.56
CA GLY A 47 -23.21 11.95 -47.54
C GLY A 47 -22.30 13.02 -46.93
N ARG A 48 -22.02 12.98 -45.62
CA ARG A 48 -21.09 13.93 -44.97
C ARG A 48 -19.65 13.56 -45.27
N SER A 49 -18.79 14.56 -45.36
CA SER A 49 -17.35 14.32 -45.53
C SER A 49 -16.72 13.86 -44.20
N GLU A 50 -15.59 13.15 -44.26
CA GLU A 50 -14.89 12.68 -43.05
C GLU A 50 -14.48 13.83 -42.12
N SER A 51 -14.07 14.97 -42.70
CA SER A 51 -13.69 16.15 -41.94
C SER A 51 -14.88 16.79 -41.22
N GLU A 52 -16.07 16.78 -41.82
CA GLU A 52 -17.31 17.24 -41.18
C GLU A 52 -17.72 16.33 -40.03
N ILE A 53 -17.61 15.01 -40.21
CA ILE A 53 -17.95 14.02 -39.18
C ILE A 53 -17.00 14.15 -37.97
N ILE A 54 -15.68 14.23 -38.22
CA ILE A 54 -14.69 14.37 -37.15
C ILE A 54 -14.82 15.73 -36.45
N ALA A 55 -15.08 16.81 -37.20
CA ALA A 55 -15.31 18.12 -36.59
C ALA A 55 -16.54 18.13 -35.68
N ALA A 56 -17.61 17.42 -36.04
CA ALA A 56 -18.82 17.28 -35.23
C ALA A 56 -18.60 16.46 -33.95
N LEU A 57 -17.78 15.40 -34.02
CA LEU A 57 -17.39 14.59 -32.86
C LEU A 57 -16.46 15.34 -31.90
N GLY A 58 -15.71 16.33 -32.40
CA GLY A 58 -14.73 17.10 -31.65
C GLY A 58 -13.39 16.36 -31.52
N THR A 59 -12.60 16.72 -30.51
CA THR A 59 -11.28 16.09 -30.33
C THR A 59 -11.40 14.73 -29.62
N PRO A 60 -10.54 13.73 -29.92
CA PRO A 60 -10.55 12.44 -29.22
C PRO A 60 -10.44 12.57 -27.69
N GLN A 61 -9.74 13.59 -27.21
CA GLN A 61 -9.58 13.90 -25.79
C GLN A 61 -10.91 14.32 -25.16
N ALA A 62 -11.69 15.15 -25.86
CA ALA A 62 -12.99 15.62 -25.38
C ALA A 62 -14.00 14.47 -25.30
N VAL A 63 -13.99 13.57 -26.29
CA VAL A 63 -14.85 12.37 -26.30
C VAL A 63 -14.44 11.39 -25.20
N ALA A 64 -13.14 11.17 -24.98
CA ALA A 64 -12.67 10.25 -23.94
C ALA A 64 -12.83 10.78 -22.51
N ALA A 65 -12.87 12.10 -22.32
CA ALA A 65 -12.90 12.74 -20.99
C ALA A 65 -14.01 12.23 -20.04
N PRO A 66 -15.29 12.20 -20.43
CA PRO A 66 -16.36 11.72 -19.54
C PRO A 66 -16.17 10.26 -19.10
N TYR A 67 -15.77 9.37 -20.01
CA TYR A 67 -15.52 7.96 -19.70
C TYR A 67 -14.32 7.75 -18.78
N LEU A 68 -13.26 8.54 -18.98
CA LEU A 68 -12.12 8.55 -18.08
C LEU A 68 -12.51 9.06 -16.69
N GLU A 69 -13.40 10.06 -16.62
CA GLU A 69 -13.94 10.59 -15.37
C GLU A 69 -14.79 9.55 -14.63
N ASP A 70 -15.62 8.78 -15.34
CA ASP A 70 -16.41 7.68 -14.75
C ASP A 70 -15.52 6.55 -14.22
N VAL A 71 -14.50 6.13 -14.96
CA VAL A 71 -13.51 5.13 -14.47
C VAL A 71 -12.75 5.63 -13.23
N LEU A 72 -12.51 6.94 -13.15
CA LEU A 72 -11.91 7.58 -11.98
C LEU A 72 -12.90 7.63 -10.80
N ARG A 73 -14.19 7.92 -11.04
CA ARG A 73 -15.28 7.91 -10.04
C ARG A 73 -15.51 6.51 -9.46
N ASP A 74 -15.49 5.50 -10.31
CA ASP A 74 -15.70 4.11 -9.91
C ASP A 74 -14.49 3.47 -9.23
N GLY A 75 -13.35 4.18 -9.20
CA GLY A 75 -12.14 3.67 -8.55
C GLY A 75 -11.44 2.57 -9.32
N ASN A 76 -11.79 2.38 -10.59
CA ASN A 76 -11.21 1.35 -11.44
C ASN A 76 -9.94 1.81 -12.17
N SER A 77 -9.40 2.99 -11.82
CA SER A 77 -8.14 3.46 -12.40
C SER A 77 -7.01 2.41 -12.29
N PRO A 78 -6.19 2.19 -13.34
CA PRO A 78 -5.12 1.20 -13.33
C PRO A 78 -4.12 1.38 -12.18
N ARG A 79 -3.87 2.64 -11.79
CA ARG A 79 -3.03 2.98 -10.64
C ARG A 79 -3.62 2.43 -9.34
N LEU A 80 -4.92 2.61 -9.10
CA LEU A 80 -5.55 2.18 -7.85
C LEU A 80 -5.65 0.65 -7.78
N ARG A 81 -5.92 -0.02 -8.91
CA ARG A 81 -5.86 -1.48 -9.01
C ARG A 81 -4.47 -2.03 -8.66
N ARG A 82 -3.40 -1.38 -9.16
CA ARG A 82 -2.02 -1.73 -8.80
C ARG A 82 -1.76 -1.55 -7.31
N ILE A 83 -2.15 -0.41 -6.74
CA ILE A 83 -2.01 -0.13 -5.30
C ILE A 83 -2.70 -1.21 -4.47
N ARG A 84 -3.98 -1.49 -4.76
CA ARG A 84 -4.75 -2.55 -4.07
C ARG A 84 -4.07 -3.90 -4.15
N ARG A 85 -3.59 -4.30 -5.33
CA ARG A 85 -2.87 -5.58 -5.51
C ARG A 85 -1.60 -5.65 -4.68
N VAL A 86 -0.77 -4.59 -4.70
CA VAL A 86 0.46 -4.54 -3.91
C VAL A 86 0.13 -4.65 -2.41
N LEU A 87 -0.86 -3.91 -1.93
CA LEU A 87 -1.28 -3.98 -0.53
C LEU A 87 -1.87 -5.34 -0.15
N GLY A 88 -2.60 -5.99 -1.05
CA GLY A 88 -3.12 -7.35 -0.83
C GLY A 88 -1.98 -8.37 -0.70
N ILE A 89 -0.96 -8.29 -1.56
CA ILE A 89 0.24 -9.14 -1.46
C ILE A 89 0.98 -8.85 -0.16
N VAL A 90 1.19 -7.57 0.17
CA VAL A 90 1.84 -7.17 1.43
C VAL A 90 1.07 -7.73 2.63
N ALA A 91 -0.25 -7.61 2.67
CA ALA A 91 -1.08 -8.16 3.75
C ALA A 91 -0.86 -9.67 3.93
N LEU A 92 -0.88 -10.43 2.84
CA LEU A 92 -0.64 -11.87 2.87
C LEU A 92 0.77 -12.21 3.37
N VAL A 93 1.79 -11.56 2.82
CA VAL A 93 3.19 -11.78 3.20
C VAL A 93 3.39 -11.44 4.66
N THR A 94 2.97 -10.26 5.11
CA THR A 94 3.15 -9.84 6.51
C THR A 94 2.33 -10.68 7.47
N GLY A 95 1.13 -11.11 7.08
CA GLY A 95 0.30 -11.97 7.91
C GLY A 95 0.86 -13.39 8.05
N LEU A 96 1.33 -13.99 6.95
CA LEU A 96 2.03 -15.26 6.97
C LEU A 96 3.32 -15.15 7.81
N PHE A 97 4.08 -14.08 7.61
CA PHE A 97 5.31 -13.84 8.35
C PHE A 97 5.04 -13.68 9.85
N SER A 98 4.00 -12.93 10.23
CA SER A 98 3.57 -12.78 11.63
C SER A 98 3.14 -14.12 12.23
N ALA A 99 2.47 -14.98 11.46
CA ALA A 99 2.08 -16.31 11.92
C ALA A 99 3.30 -17.22 12.19
N ILE A 100 4.29 -17.19 11.30
CA ILE A 100 5.54 -17.95 11.44
C ILE A 100 6.31 -17.48 12.68
N ILE A 101 6.45 -16.16 12.86
CA ILE A 101 7.16 -15.58 14.01
C ILE A 101 6.47 -15.96 15.31
N SER A 102 5.14 -15.81 15.35
CA SER A 102 4.37 -16.13 16.54
C SER A 102 4.59 -17.58 16.98
N ARG A 103 4.64 -18.52 16.03
CA ARG A 103 4.99 -19.93 16.31
C ARG A 103 6.43 -20.07 16.83
N SER A 104 7.38 -19.36 16.24
CA SER A 104 8.79 -19.43 16.66
C SER A 104 9.06 -18.78 18.04
N SER A 105 8.13 -17.97 18.52
CA SER A 105 8.27 -17.20 19.76
C SER A 105 7.57 -17.85 20.96
N ASP A 106 6.86 -18.96 20.76
CA ASP A 106 5.95 -19.56 21.75
C ASP A 106 6.69 -20.00 23.03
N SER A 107 7.90 -20.57 22.92
CA SER A 107 8.69 -20.93 24.10
C SER A 107 9.24 -19.70 24.83
N THR A 108 9.65 -18.65 24.12
CA THR A 108 10.26 -17.45 24.70
C THR A 108 9.21 -16.53 25.36
N ILE A 109 8.06 -16.32 24.70
CA ILE A 109 6.98 -15.46 25.19
C ILE A 109 6.25 -16.10 26.37
N VAL A 110 5.99 -17.41 26.33
CA VAL A 110 5.38 -18.14 27.46
C VAL A 110 6.30 -18.07 28.69
N ASN A 111 7.61 -18.28 28.51
CA ASN A 111 8.59 -18.16 29.59
C ASN A 111 8.70 -16.73 30.16
N MET A 112 8.58 -15.69 29.31
CA MET A 112 8.60 -14.30 29.75
C MET A 112 7.30 -13.84 30.43
N ALA A 113 6.14 -14.32 29.97
CA ALA A 113 4.83 -13.90 30.47
C ALA A 113 4.39 -14.67 31.73
N PHE A 114 4.80 -15.93 31.86
CA PHE A 114 4.34 -16.81 32.94
C PHE A 114 5.49 -17.40 33.80
N GLY A 115 6.75 -17.08 33.48
CA GLY A 115 7.94 -17.63 34.13
C GLY A 115 8.45 -18.92 33.47
N PRO A 116 9.67 -19.39 33.80
CA PRO A 116 10.25 -20.59 33.21
C PRO A 116 9.32 -21.79 33.35
N VAL A 117 9.00 -22.47 32.25
CA VAL A 117 8.15 -23.68 32.21
C VAL A 117 8.60 -24.73 33.23
N GLU A 118 9.91 -24.83 33.50
CA GLU A 118 10.50 -25.75 34.46
C GLU A 118 10.08 -25.50 35.93
N LEU A 119 9.61 -24.28 36.27
CA LEU A 119 9.17 -23.91 37.62
C LEU A 119 7.66 -24.05 37.83
N GLN A 120 6.89 -24.38 36.79
CA GLN A 120 5.42 -24.38 36.87
C GLN A 120 4.82 -25.72 37.29
N GLY A 121 5.61 -26.79 37.45
CA GLY A 121 5.17 -28.08 37.99
C GLY A 121 4.06 -28.80 37.20
N LEU A 122 3.60 -28.20 36.10
CA LEU A 122 2.56 -28.71 35.22
C LEU A 122 3.26 -29.31 34.00
N SER A 123 3.09 -30.61 33.80
CA SER A 123 3.46 -31.26 32.55
C SER A 123 2.78 -30.54 31.39
N ILE A 124 3.50 -29.67 30.69
CA ILE A 124 3.01 -29.11 29.43
C ILE A 124 2.88 -30.29 28.49
N ASN A 125 1.64 -30.68 28.23
CA ASN A 125 1.34 -31.74 27.31
C ASN A 125 1.67 -31.20 25.90
N TYR A 126 2.81 -31.60 25.35
CA TYR A 126 3.35 -31.09 24.10
C TYR A 126 2.36 -31.21 22.93
N ASP A 127 1.46 -32.21 22.95
CA ASP A 127 0.37 -32.34 21.99
C ASP A 127 -0.57 -31.12 21.97
N TYR A 128 -0.85 -30.50 23.11
CA TYR A 128 -1.68 -29.30 23.19
C TYR A 128 -0.96 -28.04 22.69
N SER A 129 0.38 -28.00 22.79
CA SER A 129 1.17 -26.87 22.31
C SER A 129 1.17 -26.78 20.77
N ASP A 130 1.28 -27.92 20.08
CA ASP A 130 1.23 -27.96 18.62
C ASP A 130 -0.17 -27.62 18.08
N VAL A 131 -1.22 -28.11 18.74
CA VAL A 131 -2.62 -27.77 18.41
C VAL A 131 -2.89 -26.29 18.63
N PHE A 132 -2.42 -25.72 19.75
CA PHE A 132 -2.54 -24.30 20.04
C PHE A 132 -1.81 -23.44 18.99
N ALA A 133 -0.57 -23.78 18.66
CA ALA A 133 0.21 -23.09 17.64
C ALA A 133 -0.43 -23.19 16.24
N ALA A 134 -1.02 -24.34 15.89
CA ALA A 134 -1.75 -24.52 14.63
C ALA A 134 -3.02 -23.65 14.58
N ILE A 135 -3.80 -23.60 15.66
CA ILE A 135 -4.98 -22.74 15.78
C ILE A 135 -4.57 -21.26 15.64
N GLN A 136 -3.50 -20.86 16.31
CA GLN A 136 -2.96 -19.51 16.22
C GLN A 136 -2.53 -19.16 14.79
N LEU A 137 -1.81 -20.05 14.11
CA LEU A 137 -1.42 -19.86 12.71
C LEU A 137 -2.66 -19.68 11.81
N LEU A 138 -3.70 -20.48 12.01
CA LEU A 138 -4.96 -20.38 11.25
C LEU A 138 -5.66 -19.04 11.48
N ILE A 139 -5.70 -18.55 12.73
CA ILE A 139 -6.26 -17.24 13.06
C ILE A 139 -5.48 -16.12 12.36
N PHE A 140 -4.15 -16.14 12.42
CA PHE A 140 -3.32 -15.14 11.75
C PHE A 140 -3.51 -15.14 10.23
N LEU A 141 -3.55 -16.33 9.63
CA LEU A 141 -3.77 -16.48 8.20
C LEU A 141 -5.17 -16.01 7.79
N ALA A 142 -6.21 -16.36 8.57
CA ALA A 142 -7.58 -15.92 8.33
C ALA A 142 -7.71 -14.39 8.39
N LEU A 143 -7.07 -13.75 9.37
CA LEU A 143 -7.05 -12.29 9.49
C LEU A 143 -6.27 -11.62 8.34
N ALA A 144 -5.15 -12.21 7.91
CA ALA A 144 -4.40 -11.74 6.76
C ALA A 144 -5.20 -11.84 5.45
N LEU A 145 -5.87 -12.97 5.25
CA LEU A 145 -6.78 -13.21 4.12
C LEU A 145 -7.95 -12.24 4.14
N MET A 146 -8.53 -11.97 5.32
CA MET A 146 -9.57 -10.97 5.49
C MET A 146 -9.08 -9.59 5.02
N VAL A 147 -7.87 -9.16 5.38
CA VAL A 147 -7.33 -7.88 4.89
C VAL A 147 -7.11 -7.92 3.37
N ALA A 148 -6.50 -9.00 2.86
CA ALA A 148 -6.15 -9.16 1.46
C ALA A 148 -7.35 -9.30 0.52
N ALA A 149 -8.45 -9.90 0.97
CA ALA A 149 -9.65 -10.11 0.16
C ALA A 149 -10.24 -8.78 -0.35
N SER A 150 -10.08 -7.70 0.41
CA SER A 150 -10.48 -6.36 -0.03
C SER A 150 -9.73 -5.87 -1.27
N ALA A 151 -8.58 -6.44 -1.61
CA ALA A 151 -7.79 -6.07 -2.79
C ALA A 151 -8.39 -6.56 -4.12
N VAL A 152 -9.22 -7.61 -4.09
CA VAL A 152 -9.80 -8.24 -5.29
C VAL A 152 -11.29 -7.96 -5.49
N MET A 153 -11.98 -7.45 -4.47
CA MET A 153 -13.41 -7.13 -4.52
C MET A 153 -13.76 -5.95 -5.46
N LYS A 154 -15.04 -5.81 -5.81
CA LYS A 154 -15.53 -4.59 -6.47
C LYS A 154 -15.31 -3.35 -5.57
N PRO A 155 -14.97 -2.17 -6.11
CA PRO A 155 -14.58 -1.00 -5.31
C PRO A 155 -15.58 -0.59 -4.22
N THR A 156 -16.88 -0.65 -4.51
CA THR A 156 -17.96 -0.31 -3.57
C THR A 156 -18.00 -1.24 -2.35
N THR A 157 -17.93 -2.55 -2.58
CA THR A 157 -17.88 -3.59 -1.53
C THR A 157 -16.54 -3.56 -0.80
N ALA A 158 -15.44 -3.43 -1.55
CA ALA A 158 -14.08 -3.37 -1.03
C ALA A 158 -13.93 -2.27 0.03
N ARG A 159 -14.58 -1.10 -0.17
CA ARG A 159 -14.57 0.00 0.80
C ARG A 159 -15.17 -0.39 2.15
N LYS A 160 -16.41 -0.90 2.16
CA LYS A 160 -17.09 -1.28 3.41
C LYS A 160 -16.30 -2.37 4.14
N TYR A 161 -15.88 -3.37 3.38
CA TYR A 161 -15.16 -4.52 3.91
C TYR A 161 -13.77 -4.15 4.44
N SER A 162 -12.99 -3.33 3.74
CA SER A 162 -11.66 -2.89 4.22
C SER A 162 -11.74 -2.01 5.48
N ILE A 163 -12.77 -1.18 5.63
CA ILE A 163 -12.99 -0.44 6.89
C ILE A 163 -13.31 -1.40 8.03
N ALA A 164 -14.23 -2.34 7.81
CA ALA A 164 -14.57 -3.35 8.81
C ALA A 164 -13.34 -4.18 9.21
N ALA A 165 -12.56 -4.66 8.24
CA ALA A 165 -11.31 -5.38 8.47
C ALA A 165 -10.31 -4.54 9.27
N ALA A 166 -10.15 -3.25 8.96
CA ALA A 166 -9.26 -2.36 9.70
C ALA A 166 -9.70 -2.15 11.16
N ILE A 167 -11.00 -2.02 11.40
CA ILE A 167 -11.56 -1.93 12.76
C ILE A 167 -11.30 -3.23 13.52
N VAL A 168 -11.63 -4.38 12.93
CA VAL A 168 -11.39 -5.71 13.54
C VAL A 168 -9.91 -5.88 13.87
N MET A 169 -9.01 -5.57 12.94
CA MET A 169 -7.56 -5.65 13.20
C MET A 169 -7.10 -4.73 14.32
N THR A 170 -7.67 -3.53 14.41
CA THR A 170 -7.35 -2.58 15.50
C THR A 170 -7.79 -3.15 16.84
N VAL A 171 -9.00 -3.72 16.91
CA VAL A 171 -9.54 -4.37 18.11
C VAL A 171 -8.67 -5.57 18.51
N VAL A 172 -8.27 -6.41 17.56
CA VAL A 172 -7.38 -7.56 17.82
C VAL A 172 -6.04 -7.09 18.39
N VAL A 173 -5.41 -6.08 17.78
CA VAL A 173 -4.13 -5.51 18.29
C VAL A 173 -4.29 -5.00 19.72
N ILE A 174 -5.40 -4.33 20.04
CA ILE A 174 -5.65 -3.80 21.39
C ILE A 174 -5.90 -4.92 22.40
N ILE A 175 -6.78 -5.88 22.08
CA ILE A 175 -7.13 -7.00 22.97
C ILE A 175 -5.93 -7.90 23.24
N CYS A 176 -5.15 -8.20 22.22
CA CYS A 176 -3.97 -9.05 22.34
C CYS A 176 -2.75 -8.33 22.97
N GLY A 177 -2.85 -7.01 23.21
CA GLY A 177 -1.86 -6.21 23.92
C GLY A 177 -0.46 -6.20 23.30
N THR A 178 0.54 -5.88 24.12
CA THR A 178 1.96 -5.81 23.70
C THR A 178 2.60 -7.18 23.50
N GLY A 179 2.00 -8.27 23.98
CA GLY A 179 2.51 -9.63 23.77
C GLY A 179 2.24 -10.13 22.35
N LEU A 180 0.97 -10.42 22.04
CA LEU A 180 0.59 -10.95 20.74
C LEU A 180 0.11 -9.87 19.76
N GLY A 181 -0.49 -8.80 20.28
CA GLY A 181 -1.09 -7.74 19.46
C GLY A 181 -0.08 -7.00 18.57
N MET A 182 1.16 -6.85 19.04
CA MET A 182 2.22 -6.19 18.28
C MET A 182 2.59 -6.90 16.97
N PHE A 183 2.39 -8.22 16.87
CA PHE A 183 2.60 -8.97 15.63
C PHE A 183 1.49 -8.72 14.60
N PHE A 184 0.33 -8.22 15.03
CA PHE A 184 -0.77 -7.88 14.14
C PHE A 184 -0.72 -6.43 13.62
N VAL A 185 0.21 -5.60 14.12
CA VAL A 185 0.37 -4.21 13.70
C VAL A 185 0.60 -4.06 12.18
N PRO A 186 1.45 -4.88 11.49
CA PRO A 186 1.59 -4.81 10.02
C PRO A 186 0.25 -4.99 9.30
N SER A 187 -0.50 -6.02 9.67
CA SER A 187 -1.81 -6.34 9.09
C SER A 187 -2.82 -5.23 9.35
N MET A 188 -2.83 -4.66 10.56
CA MET A 188 -3.65 -3.51 10.92
C MET A 188 -3.32 -2.28 10.05
N VAL A 189 -2.03 -1.94 9.90
CA VAL A 189 -1.59 -0.81 9.07
C VAL A 189 -1.97 -1.04 7.61
N THR A 190 -1.78 -2.26 7.10
CA THR A 190 -2.17 -2.61 5.73
C THR A 190 -3.68 -2.49 5.51
N ALA A 191 -4.48 -2.91 6.50
CA ALA A 191 -5.94 -2.77 6.45
C ALA A 191 -6.37 -1.31 6.36
N TRP A 192 -5.76 -0.41 7.16
CA TRP A 192 -6.02 1.03 7.07
C TRP A 192 -5.55 1.66 5.74
N MET A 193 -4.44 1.16 5.18
CA MET A 193 -3.98 1.58 3.85
C MET A 193 -4.94 1.14 2.75
N LEU A 194 -5.47 -0.10 2.82
CA LEU A 194 -6.49 -0.61 1.90
C LEU A 194 -7.82 0.14 2.04
N ALA A 195 -8.27 0.41 3.26
CA ALA A 195 -9.43 1.26 3.53
C ALA A 195 -9.26 2.66 2.91
N GLY A 196 -8.04 3.20 3.02
CA GLY A 196 -7.65 4.44 2.38
C GLY A 196 -7.64 4.39 0.85
N ALA A 197 -7.14 3.29 0.26
CA ALA A 197 -7.10 3.09 -1.18
C ALA A 197 -8.51 2.92 -1.76
N ASN A 198 -9.40 2.22 -1.04
CA ASN A 198 -10.77 1.98 -1.46
C ASN A 198 -11.71 3.18 -1.19
N ASN A 199 -11.22 4.29 -0.61
CA ASN A 199 -12.03 5.47 -0.35
C ASN A 199 -12.12 6.38 -1.60
N LEU A 200 -13.08 6.05 -2.47
CA LEU A 200 -13.31 6.69 -3.77
C LEU A 200 -13.72 8.17 -3.68
N LYS A 201 -14.20 8.62 -2.52
CA LYS A 201 -14.71 9.99 -2.34
C LYS A 201 -13.62 11.06 -2.17
N LEU A 202 -12.34 10.69 -2.07
CA LEU A 202 -11.27 11.69 -2.01
C LEU A 202 -11.00 12.28 -3.39
N SER A 203 -11.41 13.53 -3.57
CA SER A 203 -10.99 14.39 -4.69
C SER A 203 -9.46 14.48 -4.77
N HIS A 204 -8.93 14.89 -5.92
CA HIS A 204 -7.49 15.09 -6.11
C HIS A 204 -6.87 16.01 -5.04
N VAL A 205 -7.60 17.07 -4.68
CA VAL A 205 -7.23 18.02 -3.61
C VAL A 205 -7.21 17.34 -2.23
N GLY A 206 -8.19 16.48 -1.93
CA GLY A 206 -8.19 15.70 -0.70
C GLY A 206 -7.00 14.73 -0.61
N ARG A 207 -6.63 14.09 -1.74
CA ARG A 207 -5.49 13.16 -1.80
C ARG A 207 -4.16 13.88 -1.57
N SER A 208 -3.98 15.08 -2.14
CA SER A 208 -2.76 15.86 -1.96
C SER A 208 -2.59 16.35 -0.53
N LYS A 209 -3.67 16.83 0.12
CA LYS A 209 -3.66 17.21 1.54
C LYS A 209 -3.30 16.04 2.43
N ARG A 210 -3.95 14.88 2.24
CA ARG A 210 -3.62 13.65 2.99
C ARG A 210 -2.17 13.24 2.79
N SER A 211 -1.66 13.30 1.56
CA SER A 211 -0.26 12.98 1.26
C SER A 211 0.71 13.88 2.02
N ARG A 212 0.43 15.19 2.14
CA ARG A 212 1.24 16.12 2.94
C ARG A 212 1.19 15.80 4.44
N THR A 213 0.02 15.47 4.97
CA THR A 213 -0.12 15.07 6.39
C THR A 213 0.67 13.80 6.67
N VAL A 214 0.56 12.77 5.83
CA VAL A 214 1.33 11.53 5.99
C VAL A 214 2.82 11.76 5.80
N GLN A 215 3.21 12.67 4.89
CA GLN A 215 4.61 13.07 4.72
C GLN A 215 5.18 13.72 5.98
N ALA A 216 4.42 14.59 6.67
CA ALA A 216 4.84 15.20 7.91
C ALA A 216 4.93 14.17 9.05
N ILE A 217 3.88 13.36 9.25
CA ILE A 217 3.84 12.32 10.29
C ILE A 217 4.96 11.30 10.06
N GLY A 218 5.09 10.78 8.84
CA GLY A 218 6.13 9.81 8.50
C GLY A 218 7.53 10.40 8.63
N GLY A 219 7.73 11.67 8.25
CA GLY A 219 9.00 12.36 8.46
C GLY A 219 9.39 12.40 9.94
N VAL A 220 8.45 12.76 10.82
CA VAL A 220 8.67 12.77 12.27
C VAL A 220 8.94 11.36 12.79
N VAL A 221 8.09 10.38 12.46
CA VAL A 221 8.22 9.00 12.95
C VAL A 221 9.53 8.35 12.52
N LEU A 222 9.98 8.59 11.28
CA LEU A 222 11.24 8.04 10.77
C LEU A 222 12.47 8.74 11.37
N LEU A 223 12.35 10.00 11.80
CA LEU A 223 13.47 10.77 12.36
C LEU A 223 13.58 10.65 13.88
N ILE A 224 12.51 10.33 14.61
CA ILE A 224 12.56 10.16 16.07
C ILE A 224 13.64 9.14 16.50
N PRO A 225 13.70 7.91 15.96
CA PRO A 225 14.73 6.94 16.34
C PRO A 225 16.16 7.43 16.07
N VAL A 226 16.33 8.22 15.00
CA VAL A 226 17.61 8.83 14.64
C VAL A 226 18.02 9.88 15.68
N LEU A 227 17.09 10.75 16.08
CA LEU A 227 17.35 11.77 17.09
C LEU A 227 17.68 11.13 18.45
N LEU A 228 16.96 10.08 18.84
CA LEU A 228 17.26 9.33 20.06
C LEU A 228 18.63 8.65 20.00
N SER A 229 18.99 8.07 18.85
CA SER A 229 20.32 7.46 18.62
C SER A 229 21.44 8.50 18.71
N LEU A 230 21.25 9.68 18.10
CA LEU A 230 22.22 10.79 18.16
C LEU A 230 22.36 11.35 19.59
N ALA A 231 21.27 11.47 20.34
CA ALA A 231 21.32 11.87 21.75
C ALA A 231 22.08 10.82 22.60
N GLY A 232 21.85 9.53 22.35
CA GLY A 232 22.60 8.44 22.97
C GLY A 232 24.10 8.49 22.66
N LEU A 233 24.46 8.78 21.41
CA LEU A 233 25.86 8.98 20.99
C LEU A 233 26.49 10.20 21.68
N ALA A 234 25.78 11.33 21.74
CA ALA A 234 26.27 12.57 22.33
C ALA A 234 26.47 12.47 23.85
N THR A 235 25.65 11.68 24.52
CA THR A 235 25.73 11.44 25.97
C THR A 235 26.67 10.29 26.34
N GLY A 236 27.18 9.55 25.35
CA GLY A 236 27.98 8.34 25.57
C GLY A 236 27.19 7.11 26.01
N GLY A 237 25.84 7.20 26.07
CA GLY A 237 24.94 6.10 26.40
C GLY A 237 24.82 5.04 25.30
N VAL A 238 25.19 5.38 24.07
CA VAL A 238 25.35 4.43 22.96
C VAL A 238 26.74 4.62 22.38
N GLN A 239 27.47 3.52 22.17
CA GLN A 239 28.83 3.53 21.64
C GLN A 239 28.98 2.55 20.48
N GLY A 240 30.02 2.76 19.67
CA GLY A 240 30.37 1.88 18.55
C GLY A 240 29.89 2.36 17.19
N ALA A 241 30.56 1.86 16.14
CA ALA A 241 30.34 2.28 14.75
C ALA A 241 28.91 2.03 14.26
N GLY A 242 28.24 0.99 14.77
CA GLY A 242 26.88 0.64 14.35
C GLY A 242 25.84 1.74 14.59
N ALA A 243 25.97 2.48 15.70
CA ALA A 243 25.05 3.58 16.02
C ALA A 243 25.20 4.77 15.06
N TYR A 244 26.43 5.10 14.65
CA TYR A 244 26.68 6.12 13.63
C TYR A 244 26.12 5.72 12.27
N VAL A 245 26.31 4.46 11.86
CA VAL A 245 25.76 3.91 10.62
C VAL A 245 24.23 3.96 10.63
N TYR A 246 23.61 3.53 11.74
CA TYR A 246 22.16 3.59 11.91
C TYR A 246 21.63 5.02 11.82
N ALA A 247 22.25 5.97 12.54
CA ALA A 247 21.84 7.37 12.51
C ALA A 247 21.96 7.97 11.09
N ALA A 248 23.05 7.70 10.38
CA ALA A 248 23.26 8.17 9.02
C ALA A 248 22.21 7.59 8.04
N LEU A 249 22.00 6.27 8.05
CA LEU A 249 21.00 5.62 7.18
C LEU A 249 19.58 6.07 7.51
N GLY A 250 19.25 6.19 8.80
CA GLY A 250 17.95 6.65 9.25
C GLY A 250 17.69 8.11 8.84
N LEU A 251 18.70 8.97 8.93
CA LEU A 251 18.60 10.37 8.48
C LEU A 251 18.40 10.47 6.97
N LEU A 252 19.14 9.68 6.19
CA LEU A 252 18.94 9.59 4.74
C LEU A 252 17.54 9.11 4.37
N CYS A 253 17.01 8.12 5.09
CA CYS A 253 15.65 7.61 4.90
C CYS A 253 14.59 8.66 5.27
N GLY A 254 14.69 9.27 6.45
CA GLY A 254 13.74 10.27 6.93
C GLY A 254 13.72 11.54 6.07
N VAL A 255 14.90 12.11 5.79
CA VAL A 255 15.03 13.28 4.91
C VAL A 255 14.60 12.93 3.49
N GLY A 256 15.02 11.79 2.97
CA GLY A 256 14.63 11.34 1.64
C GLY A 256 13.13 11.07 1.50
N PHE A 257 12.46 10.57 2.54
CA PHE A 257 11.01 10.43 2.62
C PHE A 257 10.31 11.79 2.55
N VAL A 258 10.78 12.77 3.35
CA VAL A 258 10.25 14.15 3.32
C VAL A 258 10.51 14.80 1.97
N LEU A 259 11.65 14.56 1.33
CA LEU A 259 11.95 15.12 0.00
C LEU A 259 11.32 14.33 -1.16
N LYS A 260 10.65 13.21 -0.87
CA LYS A 260 10.00 12.30 -1.85
C LYS A 260 10.99 11.68 -2.84
N PHE A 261 12.24 11.46 -2.43
CA PHE A 261 13.23 10.81 -3.27
C PHE A 261 12.95 9.31 -3.39
N ARG A 262 12.71 8.84 -4.62
CA ARG A 262 12.31 7.43 -4.84
C ARG A 262 13.35 6.42 -4.38
N LEU A 263 14.63 6.73 -4.57
CA LEU A 263 15.70 5.85 -4.09
C LEU A 263 15.65 5.72 -2.56
N ALA A 264 15.45 6.83 -1.85
CA ALA A 264 15.32 6.82 -0.41
C ALA A 264 14.05 6.08 0.06
N LEU A 265 12.93 6.20 -0.65
CA LEU A 265 11.72 5.45 -0.33
C LEU A 265 11.92 3.94 -0.48
N TRP A 266 12.60 3.50 -1.55
CA TRP A 266 13.00 2.10 -1.71
C TRP A 266 13.95 1.64 -0.61
N ALA A 267 14.97 2.45 -0.29
CA ALA A 267 15.90 2.15 0.80
C ALA A 267 15.16 2.04 2.14
N THR A 268 14.18 2.92 2.41
CA THR A 268 13.36 2.88 3.63
C THR A 268 12.55 1.57 3.69
N CYS A 269 11.97 1.12 2.58
CA CYS A 269 11.31 -0.19 2.52
C CYS A 269 12.26 -1.35 2.82
N ILE A 270 13.42 -1.37 2.14
CA ILE A 270 14.38 -2.47 2.26
C ILE A 270 14.97 -2.54 3.67
N ILE A 271 15.35 -1.39 4.23
CA ILE A 271 15.86 -1.29 5.60
C ILE A 271 14.77 -1.69 6.59
N GLY A 272 13.53 -1.19 6.42
CA GLY A 272 12.42 -1.57 7.30
C GLY A 272 12.15 -3.07 7.29
N ALA A 273 12.06 -3.68 6.10
CA ALA A 273 11.90 -5.13 5.96
C ALA A 273 13.09 -5.89 6.58
N GLY A 274 14.32 -5.44 6.32
CA GLY A 274 15.54 -6.04 6.87
C GLY A 274 15.59 -5.98 8.40
N VAL A 275 15.19 -4.85 9.00
CA VAL A 275 15.11 -4.68 10.46
C VAL A 275 14.03 -5.58 11.05
N SER A 276 12.84 -5.65 10.44
CA SER A 276 11.76 -6.57 10.88
C SER A 276 12.17 -8.04 10.77
N ILE A 277 12.92 -8.42 9.73
CA ILE A 277 13.44 -9.79 9.57
C ILE A 277 14.54 -10.05 10.60
N GLY A 278 15.47 -9.11 10.76
CA GLY A 278 16.60 -9.21 11.68
C GLY A 278 16.16 -9.31 13.14
N SER A 279 15.09 -8.61 13.54
CA SER A 279 14.54 -8.70 14.90
C SER A 279 14.04 -10.10 15.28
N ILE A 280 13.78 -10.97 14.30
CA ILE A 280 13.34 -12.34 14.55
C ILE A 280 14.52 -13.27 14.78
N LEU A 281 15.64 -13.00 14.10
CA LEU A 281 16.86 -13.78 14.25
C LEU A 281 17.50 -13.54 15.62
N ASP A 282 17.27 -12.36 16.20
CA ASP A 282 17.73 -11.97 17.54
C ASP A 282 16.52 -11.69 18.45
N GLN A 283 15.97 -12.75 19.05
CA GLN A 283 14.78 -12.71 19.94
C GLN A 283 15.07 -12.12 21.34
N GLY A 284 15.94 -11.11 21.43
CA GLY A 284 16.24 -10.42 22.69
C GLY A 284 15.13 -9.49 23.19
N MET A 285 15.33 -8.85 24.34
CA MET A 285 14.35 -7.90 24.93
C MET A 285 13.97 -6.73 23.99
N LEU A 286 14.79 -6.45 22.98
CA LEU A 286 14.54 -5.38 22.00
C LEU A 286 13.84 -5.85 20.73
N MET A 287 13.53 -7.14 20.61
CA MET A 287 12.85 -7.72 19.45
C MET A 287 11.59 -6.92 19.10
N ALA A 288 10.78 -6.58 20.11
CA ALA A 288 9.55 -5.83 19.91
C ALA A 288 9.77 -4.40 19.39
N ALA A 289 10.79 -3.70 19.92
CA ALA A 289 11.12 -2.34 19.51
C ALA A 289 11.65 -2.33 18.06
N LEU A 290 12.56 -3.25 17.72
CA LEU A 290 13.09 -3.38 16.37
C LEU A 290 12.02 -3.81 15.37
N TRP A 291 11.13 -4.74 15.76
CA TRP A 291 9.99 -5.14 14.95
C TRP A 291 9.10 -3.96 14.58
N LEU A 292 8.66 -3.18 15.57
CA LEU A 292 7.80 -2.01 15.36
C LEU A 292 8.52 -0.91 14.56
N ALA A 293 9.81 -0.69 14.80
CA ALA A 293 10.62 0.24 14.02
C ALA A 293 10.74 -0.20 12.55
N GLY A 294 11.03 -1.48 12.30
CA GLY A 294 11.09 -2.05 10.95
C GLY A 294 9.77 -1.91 10.21
N ILE A 295 8.65 -2.16 10.88
CA ILE A 295 7.29 -1.95 10.35
C ILE A 295 7.08 -0.48 9.98
N ALA A 296 7.42 0.46 10.87
CA ALA A 296 7.25 1.87 10.60
C ALA A 296 8.04 2.28 9.34
N TYR A 297 9.31 1.91 9.25
CA TYR A 297 10.14 2.17 8.07
C TYR A 297 9.54 1.57 6.80
N PHE A 298 9.17 0.28 6.85
CA PHE A 298 8.61 -0.41 5.70
C PHE A 298 7.33 0.25 5.18
N TYR A 299 6.35 0.50 6.07
CA TYR A 299 5.04 1.02 5.64
C TYR A 299 5.07 2.49 5.24
N PHE A 300 5.91 3.33 5.86
CA PHE A 300 6.10 4.70 5.38
C PHE A 300 6.80 4.71 4.01
N GLY A 301 7.87 3.93 3.82
CA GLY A 301 8.50 3.77 2.50
C GLY A 301 7.51 3.31 1.44
N LEU A 302 6.70 2.28 1.76
CA LEU A 302 5.69 1.72 0.87
C LEU A 302 4.61 2.75 0.53
N TYR A 303 4.14 3.50 1.53
CA TYR A 303 3.18 4.57 1.33
C TYR A 303 3.75 5.64 0.38
N GLY A 304 5.00 6.06 0.59
CA GLY A 304 5.66 7.01 -0.30
C GLY A 304 5.72 6.50 -1.75
N LEU A 305 6.11 5.24 -1.96
CA LEU A 305 6.20 4.64 -3.31
C LEU A 305 4.86 4.59 -4.05
N LEU A 306 3.78 4.30 -3.32
CA LEU A 306 2.45 4.10 -3.88
C LEU A 306 1.70 5.44 -4.10
N TRP A 307 1.82 6.39 -3.17
CA TRP A 307 1.03 7.62 -3.18
C TRP A 307 1.78 8.88 -3.58
N PHE A 308 3.10 8.99 -3.37
CA PHE A 308 3.82 10.19 -3.80
C PHE A 308 3.98 10.24 -5.33
N GLU A 309 3.63 11.39 -5.90
CA GLU A 309 3.84 11.66 -7.32
C GLU A 309 5.32 11.63 -7.65
N LYS A 310 5.66 11.10 -8.84
CA LYS A 310 7.03 11.25 -9.35
C LYS A 310 7.31 12.74 -9.48
N ARG A 311 8.41 13.22 -8.90
CA ARG A 311 9.00 14.47 -9.36
C ARG A 311 9.17 14.35 -10.86
N LYS A 312 8.48 15.20 -11.64
CA LYS A 312 8.95 15.49 -12.98
C LYS A 312 10.28 16.18 -12.76
N LEU A 313 11.39 15.50 -13.05
CA LEU A 313 12.67 16.18 -13.16
C LEU A 313 12.43 17.26 -14.20
N ALA A 314 12.63 18.52 -13.80
CA ALA A 314 12.60 19.62 -14.74
C ALA A 314 13.71 19.31 -15.77
N SER A 315 13.28 18.88 -16.96
CA SER A 315 14.11 18.76 -18.15
C SER A 315 14.36 20.15 -18.70
#